data_AF-A0A538RHT6-F1
#
_entry.id   AF-A0A538RHT6-F1
#
_cell.length_a   1.000
_cell.length_b   1.000
_cell.length_c   1.000
_cell.angle_alpha   90.00
_cell.angle_beta   90.00
_cell.angle_gamma   90.00
#
_symmetry.space_group_name_H-M   'P 1'
#
loop_
_entity.id
_entity.type
_entity.pdbx_description
1 polymer ?
#
loop_
_entity_poly.entity_id
_entity_poly.type
_entity_poly.pdbx_seq_one_letter_code
_entity_poly.pdbx_strand_id
1 'polypeptide(L)'
;MADQETDHAYGTAAPDAPATRTELERAIRNLNLADLELRDTLLKLAARVVALTDELTRRIDGVEPLPAPPGTPAPPPTRTVEAATDAAVQSTLTAIRVSDARLATRVSLDYGGPKYTTESPAIPCAELIPLCHARCCALSFALSTEDLDEGVICWDYGQPYLIRQRASDGYCVHNDPDGRGCTVHSFRPRVCRSYDCRGDKRVWIDYDQRIPAPLVRGQIETTVDPEPREFDLVERARARSTAFSREVISIGESYAEPAPRKGPKPSR
;
A
#
# COMPACT_ATOMS: atom_id res chain seq x y z
N MET A 1 -12.48 -18.62 -42.50
CA MET A 1 -11.82 -17.39 -42.02
C MET A 1 -12.19 -17.32 -40.56
N ALA A 2 -11.26 -17.70 -39.69
CA ALA A 2 -11.49 -17.71 -38.25
C ALA A 2 -11.60 -16.26 -37.77
N ASP A 3 -12.66 -15.97 -37.02
CA ASP A 3 -12.76 -14.76 -36.21
C ASP A 3 -11.50 -14.72 -35.33
N GLN A 4 -10.63 -13.76 -35.62
CA GLN A 4 -9.64 -13.34 -34.64
C GLN A 4 -10.44 -12.71 -33.51
N GLU A 5 -10.62 -13.46 -32.42
CA GLU A 5 -10.87 -12.88 -31.11
C GLU A 5 -9.78 -11.82 -30.93
N THR A 6 -10.17 -10.56 -31.12
CA THR A 6 -9.37 -9.43 -30.73
C THR A 6 -9.30 -9.48 -29.22
N ASP A 7 -8.24 -10.13 -28.74
CA ASP A 7 -7.76 -10.02 -27.39
C ASP A 7 -7.64 -8.52 -27.11
N HIS A 8 -8.67 -7.95 -26.50
CA HIS A 8 -8.75 -6.53 -26.19
C HIS A 8 -7.77 -6.29 -25.05
N ALA A 9 -6.50 -6.23 -25.42
CA ALA A 9 -5.40 -5.83 -24.58
C ALA A 9 -5.60 -4.35 -24.23
N TYR A 10 -6.34 -4.13 -23.15
CA TYR A 10 -6.52 -2.88 -22.43
C TYR A 10 -7.20 -1.74 -23.21
N GLY A 11 -8.41 -1.39 -22.77
CA GLY A 11 -9.16 -0.21 -23.22
C GLY A 11 -10.28 -0.55 -24.19
N THR A 12 -11.50 -0.08 -23.88
CA THR A 12 -12.66 -0.18 -24.78
C THR A 12 -12.76 1.04 -25.72
N ALA A 13 -11.87 2.03 -25.54
CA ALA A 13 -11.84 3.26 -26.32
C ALA A 13 -11.03 3.10 -27.62
N ALA A 14 -11.37 3.91 -28.62
CA ALA A 14 -10.59 3.99 -29.86
C ALA A 14 -9.15 4.48 -29.56
N PRO A 15 -8.13 4.03 -30.32
CA PRO A 15 -6.73 4.39 -30.08
C PRO A 15 -6.42 5.90 -30.06
N ASP A 16 -7.26 6.70 -30.71
CA ASP A 16 -7.17 8.16 -30.85
C ASP A 16 -8.08 8.93 -29.87
N ALA A 17 -8.89 8.24 -29.06
CA ALA A 17 -9.73 8.88 -28.06
C ALA A 17 -8.88 9.47 -26.91
N PRO A 18 -9.27 10.63 -26.35
CA PRO A 18 -8.58 11.18 -25.20
C PRO A 18 -8.74 10.27 -23.99
N ALA A 19 -7.62 9.91 -23.37
CA ALA A 19 -7.62 9.08 -22.16
C ALA A 19 -8.39 9.77 -21.03
N THR A 20 -9.40 9.07 -20.50
CA THR A 20 -10.14 9.51 -19.32
C THR A 20 -9.31 9.32 -18.06
N ARG A 21 -9.65 10.05 -17.00
CA ARG A 21 -9.02 9.87 -15.68
C ARG A 21 -9.16 8.43 -15.18
N THR A 22 -10.32 7.81 -15.39
CA THR A 22 -10.58 6.43 -14.97
C THR A 22 -9.66 5.45 -15.70
N GLU A 23 -9.45 5.62 -17.00
CA GLU A 23 -8.51 4.78 -17.76
C GLU A 23 -7.07 4.98 -17.29
N LEU A 24 -6.66 6.22 -17.04
CA LEU A 24 -5.35 6.52 -16.47
C LEU A 24 -5.16 5.85 -15.10
N GLU A 25 -6.11 6.01 -14.18
CA GLU A 25 -6.03 5.40 -12.85
C GLU A 25 -5.99 3.87 -12.93
N ARG A 26 -6.79 3.24 -13.81
CA ARG A 26 -6.72 1.80 -14.07
C ARG A 26 -5.36 1.36 -14.62
N ALA A 27 -4.77 2.12 -15.54
CA ALA A 27 -3.44 1.84 -16.08
C ALA A 27 -2.35 1.96 -14.99
N ILE A 28 -2.42 2.99 -14.14
CA ILE A 28 -1.48 3.16 -13.03
C ILE A 28 -1.64 2.01 -12.01
N ARG A 29 -2.87 1.58 -11.70
CA ARG A 29 -3.11 0.40 -10.84
C ARG A 29 -2.43 -0.85 -11.41
N ASN A 30 -2.62 -1.14 -12.70
CA ASN A 30 -1.93 -2.26 -13.36
C ASN A 30 -0.40 -2.13 -13.30
N LEU A 31 0.14 -0.94 -13.53
CA LEU A 31 1.58 -0.71 -13.44
C LEU A 31 2.11 -0.97 -12.02
N ASN A 32 1.37 -0.56 -11.00
CA ASN A 32 1.71 -0.84 -9.61
C ASN A 32 1.71 -2.34 -9.30
N LEU A 33 0.76 -3.11 -9.88
CA LEU A 33 0.75 -4.57 -9.74
C LEU A 33 1.91 -5.24 -10.46
N ALA A 34 2.20 -4.83 -11.70
CA ALA A 34 3.34 -5.36 -12.45
C ALA A 34 4.67 -5.09 -11.74
N ASP A 35 4.83 -3.92 -11.12
CA ASP A 35 6.00 -3.61 -10.28
C ASP A 35 6.08 -4.52 -9.05
N LEU A 36 4.95 -4.79 -8.37
CA LEU A 36 4.93 -5.72 -7.25
C LEU A 36 5.29 -7.15 -7.65
N GLU A 37 4.76 -7.64 -8.79
CA GLU A 37 5.04 -8.97 -9.32
C GLU A 37 6.51 -9.13 -9.75
N LEU A 38 7.06 -8.12 -10.44
CA LEU A 38 8.47 -8.12 -10.84
C LEU A 38 9.38 -8.22 -9.61
N ARG A 39 9.06 -7.48 -8.54
CA ARG A 39 9.83 -7.55 -7.29
C ARG A 39 9.76 -8.92 -6.63
N ASP A 40 8.57 -9.52 -6.55
CA ASP A 40 8.43 -10.86 -5.99
C ASP A 40 9.22 -11.89 -6.81
N THR A 41 9.22 -11.75 -8.14
CA THR A 41 10.05 -12.55 -9.05
C THR A 41 11.54 -12.37 -8.78
N LEU A 42 12.01 -11.13 -8.60
CA LEU A 42 13.40 -10.83 -8.26
C LEU A 42 13.80 -11.40 -6.89
N LEU A 43 12.93 -11.33 -5.89
CA LEU A 43 13.19 -11.92 -4.56
C LEU A 43 13.25 -13.45 -4.62
N LYS A 44 12.35 -14.10 -5.37
CA LYS A 44 12.38 -15.55 -5.62
C LYS A 44 13.65 -15.97 -6.34
N LEU A 45 14.09 -15.20 -7.34
CA LEU A 45 15.34 -15.45 -8.05
C LEU A 45 16.54 -15.32 -7.10
N ALA A 46 16.59 -14.27 -6.28
CA ALA A 46 17.65 -14.07 -5.30
C ALA A 46 17.73 -15.25 -4.31
N ALA A 47 16.58 -15.72 -3.79
CA ALA A 47 16.53 -16.89 -2.91
C ALA A 47 17.05 -18.17 -3.58
N ARG A 48 16.73 -18.39 -4.87
CA ARG A 48 17.25 -19.53 -5.64
C ARG A 48 18.77 -19.44 -5.84
N VAL A 49 19.30 -18.25 -6.12
CA VAL A 49 20.75 -18.05 -6.25
C VAL A 49 21.45 -18.37 -4.93
N VAL A 50 20.93 -17.88 -3.79
CA VAL A 50 21.48 -18.20 -2.47
C VAL A 50 21.47 -19.71 -2.21
N ALA A 51 20.36 -20.40 -2.48
CA ALA A 51 20.25 -21.85 -2.29
C ALA A 51 21.22 -22.63 -3.20
N LEU A 52 21.39 -22.20 -4.45
CA LEU A 52 22.35 -22.83 -5.37
C LEU A 52 23.79 -22.60 -4.92
N THR A 53 24.11 -21.40 -4.43
CA THR A 53 25.44 -21.10 -3.90
C THR A 53 25.73 -21.94 -2.66
N ASP A 54 24.78 -22.09 -1.73
CA ASP A 54 24.93 -22.97 -0.56
C ASP A 54 25.18 -24.44 -0.96
N GLU A 55 24.40 -24.95 -1.92
CA GLU A 55 24.57 -26.31 -2.44
C GLU A 55 25.93 -26.50 -3.13
N LEU A 56 26.38 -25.53 -3.93
CA LEU A 56 27.68 -25.59 -4.60
C LEU A 56 28.83 -25.52 -3.61
N THR A 57 28.74 -24.64 -2.59
CA THR A 57 29.71 -24.60 -1.48
C THR A 57 29.77 -25.95 -0.78
N ARG A 58 28.61 -26.54 -0.45
CA ARG A 58 28.55 -27.87 0.19
C ARG A 58 29.24 -28.95 -0.63
N ARG A 59 29.08 -28.93 -1.96
CA ARG A 59 29.71 -29.91 -2.87
C ARG A 59 31.20 -29.67 -3.10
N ILE A 60 31.60 -28.41 -3.29
CA ILE A 60 33.00 -28.04 -3.58
C ILE A 60 33.87 -28.22 -2.33
N ASP A 61 33.36 -27.80 -1.17
CA ASP A 61 34.08 -27.90 0.10
C ASP A 61 33.96 -29.31 0.73
N GLY A 62 33.31 -30.26 0.04
CA GLY A 62 33.22 -31.66 0.48
C GLY A 62 32.42 -31.86 1.78
N VAL A 63 31.46 -30.99 2.05
CA VAL A 63 30.66 -30.95 3.29
C VAL A 63 29.53 -32.00 3.28
N GLU A 64 29.29 -32.71 2.17
CA GLU A 64 28.36 -33.85 2.15
C GLU A 64 29.07 -35.18 2.52
N PRO A 65 28.61 -35.90 3.57
CA PRO A 65 29.48 -36.81 4.31
C PRO A 65 29.49 -38.22 3.72
N LEU A 66 30.66 -38.70 3.32
CA LEU A 66 31.05 -40.02 3.81
C LEU A 66 31.46 -39.81 5.28
N PRO A 67 30.91 -40.56 6.25
CA PRO A 67 31.30 -40.39 7.64
C PRO A 67 32.81 -40.53 7.73
N ALA A 68 33.48 -39.44 8.10
CA ALA A 68 34.91 -39.47 8.30
C ALA A 68 35.22 -40.51 9.38
N PRO A 69 36.27 -41.34 9.22
CA PRO A 69 36.66 -42.31 10.23
C PRO A 69 36.77 -41.64 11.61
N PRO A 70 36.42 -42.34 12.71
CA PRO A 70 36.52 -41.79 14.06
C PRO A 70 37.91 -41.21 14.31
N GLY A 71 37.97 -39.94 14.74
CA GLY A 71 39.23 -39.23 15.01
C GLY A 71 39.83 -38.46 13.83
N THR A 72 39.14 -38.36 12.70
CA THR A 72 39.58 -37.50 11.59
C THR A 72 39.17 -36.04 11.88
N PRO A 73 40.11 -35.11 12.06
CA PRO A 73 39.77 -33.69 12.23
C PRO A 73 39.17 -33.15 10.93
N ALA A 74 38.06 -32.40 11.04
CA ALA A 74 37.44 -31.76 9.89
C ALA A 74 38.46 -30.86 9.17
N PRO A 75 38.54 -30.90 7.82
CA PRO A 75 39.37 -29.94 7.09
C PRO A 75 38.90 -28.52 7.44
N PRO A 76 39.82 -27.56 7.60
CA PRO A 76 39.43 -26.18 7.87
C PRO A 76 38.60 -25.67 6.67
N PRO A 77 37.46 -24.99 6.91
CA PRO A 77 36.62 -24.50 5.84
C PRO A 77 37.46 -23.63 4.89
N THR A 78 37.36 -23.91 3.60
CA THR A 78 38.07 -23.17 2.55
C THR A 78 37.48 -21.76 2.49
N ARG A 79 38.13 -20.85 3.24
CA ARG A 79 37.76 -19.45 3.57
C ARG A 79 37.39 -18.48 2.43
N THR A 80 37.16 -18.92 1.19
CA THR A 80 36.99 -18.01 0.05
C THR A 80 35.57 -17.94 -0.49
N VAL A 81 34.78 -19.02 -0.45
CA VAL A 81 33.41 -19.01 -1.02
C VAL A 81 32.38 -18.61 0.03
N GLU A 82 32.42 -19.17 1.24
CA GLU A 82 31.51 -18.79 2.33
C GLU A 82 31.66 -17.31 2.70
N ALA A 83 32.88 -16.82 2.91
CA ALA A 83 33.11 -15.41 3.25
C ALA A 83 32.71 -14.44 2.11
N ALA A 84 32.94 -14.82 0.85
CA ALA A 84 32.51 -14.02 -0.30
C ALA A 84 30.98 -14.05 -0.47
N THR A 85 30.36 -15.19 -0.22
CA THR A 85 28.91 -15.38 -0.27
C THR A 85 28.23 -14.61 0.86
N ASP A 86 28.72 -14.74 2.10
CA ASP A 86 28.21 -13.99 3.25
C ASP A 86 28.35 -12.48 3.04
N ALA A 87 29.51 -12.01 2.56
CA ALA A 87 29.70 -10.60 2.25
C ALA A 87 28.77 -10.12 1.12
N ALA A 88 28.60 -10.91 0.05
CA ALA A 88 27.71 -10.58 -1.06
C ALA A 88 26.23 -10.62 -0.65
N VAL A 89 25.83 -11.60 0.16
CA VAL A 89 24.48 -11.73 0.70
C VAL A 89 24.18 -10.58 1.66
N GLN A 90 25.07 -10.24 2.60
CA GLN A 90 24.85 -9.11 3.51
C GLN A 90 24.80 -7.77 2.77
N SER A 91 25.66 -7.57 1.76
CA SER A 91 25.63 -6.39 0.90
C SER A 91 24.31 -6.31 0.10
N THR A 92 23.88 -7.43 -0.49
CA THR A 92 22.62 -7.51 -1.23
C THR A 92 21.42 -7.29 -0.34
N LEU A 93 21.36 -7.93 0.84
CA LEU A 93 20.32 -7.73 1.84
C LEU A 93 20.30 -6.28 2.33
N THR A 94 21.46 -5.65 2.51
CA THR A 94 21.54 -4.22 2.89
C THR A 94 21.02 -3.33 1.76
N ALA A 95 21.38 -3.60 0.51
CA ALA A 95 20.86 -2.86 -0.64
C ALA A 95 19.34 -3.04 -0.80
N ILE A 96 18.84 -4.27 -0.62
CA ILE A 96 17.41 -4.56 -0.57
C ILE A 96 16.75 -3.81 0.59
N ARG A 97 17.33 -3.81 1.80
CA ARG A 97 16.80 -3.07 2.96
C ARG A 97 16.77 -1.57 2.72
N VAL A 98 17.82 -0.99 2.16
CA VAL A 98 17.87 0.45 1.83
C VAL A 98 16.86 0.80 0.73
N SER A 99 16.72 -0.06 -0.28
CA SER A 99 15.72 0.11 -1.33
C SER A 99 14.30 -0.02 -0.77
N ASP A 100 14.02 -1.06 0.01
CA ASP A 100 12.72 -1.33 0.63
C ASP A 100 12.35 -0.27 1.67
N ALA A 101 13.30 0.20 2.49
CA ALA A 101 13.07 1.29 3.45
C ALA A 101 12.82 2.64 2.75
N ARG A 102 13.50 2.92 1.63
CA ARG A 102 13.20 4.10 0.79
C ARG A 102 11.85 3.98 0.06
N LEU A 103 11.29 2.78 -0.04
CA LEU A 103 10.09 2.46 -0.83
C LEU A 103 8.95 1.89 0.03
N ALA A 104 8.97 2.13 1.35
CA ALA A 104 8.28 1.34 2.37
C ALA A 104 6.75 1.22 2.25
N THR A 105 6.09 1.91 1.34
CA THR A 105 4.65 1.81 1.12
C THR A 105 4.27 2.18 -0.31
N ARG A 106 4.73 1.41 -1.30
CA ARG A 106 4.31 1.68 -2.69
C ARG A 106 2.84 1.35 -2.94
N VAL A 107 2.20 0.46 -2.18
CA VAL A 107 0.76 0.19 -2.33
C VAL A 107 0.14 0.07 -0.94
N SER A 108 -0.67 1.05 -0.56
CA SER A 108 -1.33 1.11 0.75
C SER A 108 -2.82 0.85 0.59
N LEU A 109 -3.26 -0.40 0.83
CA LEU A 109 -4.66 -0.79 0.64
C LEU A 109 -5.38 -0.99 1.99
N ASP A 110 -6.58 -0.45 2.13
CA ASP A 110 -7.47 -0.75 3.25
C ASP A 110 -8.13 -2.11 3.03
N TYR A 111 -7.90 -3.03 3.97
CA TYR A 111 -8.39 -4.41 3.87
C TYR A 111 -9.72 -4.66 4.59
N GLY A 112 -10.34 -3.62 5.14
CA GLY A 112 -11.61 -3.77 5.84
C GLY A 112 -12.78 -4.24 4.96
N GLY A 113 -13.94 -4.39 5.59
CA GLY A 113 -15.17 -4.82 4.92
C GLY A 113 -15.81 -3.73 4.03
N PRO A 114 -17.01 -3.97 3.50
CA PRO A 114 -17.70 -3.03 2.61
C PRO A 114 -17.95 -1.67 3.28
N LYS A 115 -17.70 -0.56 2.57
CA LYS A 115 -17.79 0.76 3.19
C LYS A 115 -19.23 1.19 3.45
N TYR A 116 -20.19 0.80 2.60
CA TYR A 116 -21.58 1.22 2.74
C TYR A 116 -22.35 0.48 3.83
N THR A 117 -21.84 -0.65 4.31
CA THR A 117 -22.37 -1.35 5.50
C THR A 117 -21.70 -0.92 6.79
N THR A 118 -20.68 -0.04 6.71
CA THR A 118 -19.96 0.46 7.88
C THR A 118 -20.74 1.60 8.52
N GLU A 119 -21.15 1.41 9.77
CA GLU A 119 -21.84 2.42 10.56
C GLU A 119 -20.95 3.63 10.83
N SER A 120 -21.53 4.82 10.73
CA SER A 120 -20.86 6.06 11.10
C SER A 120 -21.24 6.47 12.53
N PRO A 121 -20.27 6.80 13.39
CA PRO A 121 -20.58 7.30 14.72
C PRO A 121 -21.36 8.63 14.61
N ALA A 122 -22.35 8.80 15.47
CA ALA A 122 -23.22 9.97 15.51
C ALA A 122 -22.49 11.19 16.13
N ILE A 123 -21.54 11.74 15.40
CA ILE A 123 -20.74 12.90 15.80
C ILE A 123 -21.38 14.16 15.20
N PRO A 124 -21.64 15.23 15.99
CA PRO A 124 -22.22 16.47 15.49
C PRO A 124 -21.17 17.32 14.75
N CYS A 125 -20.63 16.80 13.64
CA CYS A 125 -19.53 17.43 12.90
C CYS A 125 -19.84 18.88 12.49
N ALA A 126 -21.09 19.21 12.16
CA ALA A 126 -21.50 20.56 11.79
C ALA A 126 -21.24 21.59 12.91
N GLU A 127 -21.41 21.19 14.17
CA GLU A 127 -21.12 22.04 15.34
C GLU A 127 -19.63 22.07 15.68
N LEU A 128 -18.92 20.99 15.40
CA LEU A 128 -17.53 20.80 15.83
C LEU A 128 -16.50 21.33 14.82
N ILE A 129 -16.82 21.37 13.52
CA ILE A 129 -15.92 21.85 12.47
C ILE A 129 -15.34 23.24 12.74
N PRO A 130 -16.10 24.24 13.23
CA PRO A 130 -15.54 25.54 13.59
C PRO A 130 -14.45 25.50 14.66
N LEU A 131 -14.44 24.45 15.51
CA LEU A 131 -13.48 24.27 16.60
C LEU A 131 -12.33 23.34 16.20
N CYS A 132 -12.66 22.19 15.61
CA CYS A 132 -11.67 21.18 15.24
C CYS A 132 -11.01 21.44 13.89
N HIS A 133 -11.56 22.37 13.09
CA HIS A 133 -11.11 22.73 11.74
C HIS A 133 -11.04 21.54 10.77
N ALA A 134 -11.90 20.52 10.95
CA ALA A 134 -11.93 19.31 10.15
C ALA A 134 -10.60 18.51 10.14
N ARG A 135 -9.87 18.48 11.25
CA ARG A 135 -8.60 17.73 11.41
C ARG A 135 -8.60 16.28 10.91
N CYS A 136 -9.74 15.59 10.96
CA CYS A 136 -9.86 14.25 10.41
C CYS A 136 -9.52 14.19 8.91
N CYS A 137 -9.74 15.28 8.16
CA CYS A 137 -9.38 15.39 6.76
C CYS A 137 -7.87 15.59 6.53
N ALA A 138 -7.08 15.91 7.56
CA ALA A 138 -5.62 15.99 7.46
C ALA A 138 -4.95 14.64 7.77
N LEU A 139 -5.70 13.63 8.23
CA LEU A 139 -5.15 12.31 8.48
C LEU A 139 -4.86 11.57 7.17
N SER A 140 -3.77 10.83 7.16
CA SER A 140 -3.37 9.97 6.05
C SER A 140 -3.83 8.53 6.30
N PHE A 141 -4.42 7.90 5.30
CA PHE A 141 -4.91 6.52 5.35
C PHE A 141 -4.99 5.92 3.95
N ALA A 142 -4.93 4.58 3.92
CA ALA A 142 -5.13 3.77 2.72
C ALA A 142 -6.60 3.75 2.28
N LEU A 143 -6.83 3.74 0.97
CA LEU A 143 -8.13 3.52 0.34
C LEU A 143 -8.38 2.03 0.11
N SER A 144 -9.64 1.64 0.07
CA SER A 144 -10.05 0.28 -0.31
C SER A 144 -10.18 0.14 -1.83
N THR A 145 -10.24 -1.10 -2.34
CA THR A 145 -10.56 -1.36 -3.76
C THR A 145 -11.88 -0.72 -4.18
N GLU A 146 -12.90 -0.76 -3.31
CA GLU A 146 -14.22 -0.15 -3.55
C GLU A 146 -14.10 1.37 -3.77
N ASP A 147 -13.23 2.06 -3.02
CA ASP A 147 -12.98 3.48 -3.21
C ASP A 147 -12.26 3.79 -4.54
N LEU A 148 -11.32 2.93 -4.94
CA LEU A 148 -10.57 3.05 -6.19
C LEU A 148 -11.47 2.76 -7.41
N ASP A 149 -12.35 1.78 -7.31
CA ASP A 149 -13.25 1.35 -8.39
C ASP A 149 -14.35 2.38 -8.68
N GLU A 150 -14.84 3.09 -7.65
CA GLU A 150 -15.80 4.18 -7.82
C GLU A 150 -15.20 5.41 -8.49
N GLY A 151 -13.88 5.64 -8.34
CA GLY A 151 -13.16 6.79 -8.92
C GLY A 151 -13.55 8.16 -8.35
N VAL A 152 -14.42 8.22 -7.33
CA VAL A 152 -14.83 9.47 -6.67
C VAL A 152 -13.72 9.99 -5.75
N ILE A 153 -13.07 9.09 -5.02
CA ILE A 153 -12.03 9.45 -4.05
C ILE A 153 -10.65 9.46 -4.73
N CYS A 154 -10.01 10.63 -4.78
CA CYS A 154 -8.65 10.78 -5.30
C CYS A 154 -7.59 10.23 -4.33
N TRP A 155 -6.63 9.47 -4.86
CA TRP A 155 -5.44 8.99 -4.16
C TRP A 155 -4.17 9.67 -4.69
N ASP A 156 -3.08 9.57 -3.93
CA ASP A 156 -1.77 10.11 -4.29
C ASP A 156 -1.04 9.15 -5.24
N TYR A 157 -0.84 9.55 -6.49
CA TYR A 157 -0.13 8.73 -7.48
C TYR A 157 1.33 8.45 -7.12
N GLY A 158 1.95 9.29 -6.28
CA GLY A 158 3.29 9.07 -5.74
C GLY A 158 3.32 8.10 -4.55
N GLN A 159 2.19 7.93 -3.86
CA GLN A 159 2.00 6.96 -2.77
C GLN A 159 0.75 6.13 -3.01
N PRO A 160 0.83 5.07 -3.85
CA PRO A 160 -0.36 4.44 -4.34
C PRO A 160 -1.37 4.01 -3.27
N TYR A 161 -2.61 4.43 -3.55
CA TYR A 161 -3.83 4.19 -2.79
C TYR A 161 -3.91 4.92 -1.44
N LEU A 162 -2.94 5.76 -1.10
CA LEU A 162 -3.07 6.69 0.00
C LEU A 162 -4.00 7.85 -0.38
N ILE A 163 -4.87 8.30 0.53
CA ILE A 163 -5.73 9.47 0.31
C ILE A 163 -4.91 10.68 -0.15
N ARG A 164 -5.33 11.32 -1.25
CA ARG A 164 -4.61 12.49 -1.76
C ARG A 164 -4.80 13.69 -0.85
N GLN A 165 -3.69 14.31 -0.47
CA GLN A 165 -3.68 15.56 0.28
C GLN A 165 -3.21 16.73 -0.59
N ARG A 166 -3.71 17.93 -0.28
CA ARG A 166 -3.26 19.17 -0.91
C ARG A 166 -1.92 19.59 -0.34
N ALA A 167 -0.98 19.93 -1.21
CA ALA A 167 0.32 20.45 -0.80
C ALA A 167 0.24 21.78 -0.02
N SER A 168 -0.82 22.58 -0.25
CA SER A 168 -0.97 23.91 0.36
C SER A 168 -1.27 23.88 1.85
N ASP A 169 -2.07 22.93 2.32
CA ASP A 169 -2.58 22.90 3.70
C ASP A 169 -2.59 21.52 4.35
N GLY A 170 -2.23 20.45 3.62
CA GLY A 170 -2.16 19.08 4.14
C GLY A 170 -3.53 18.41 4.35
N TYR A 171 -4.62 19.06 3.96
CA TYR A 171 -5.95 18.45 4.00
C TYR A 171 -6.17 17.57 2.78
N CYS A 172 -7.01 16.54 2.92
CA CYS A 172 -7.45 15.75 1.78
C CYS A 172 -8.09 16.66 0.73
N VAL A 173 -7.94 16.31 -0.55
CA VAL A 173 -8.42 17.14 -1.66
C VAL A 173 -9.95 17.36 -1.65
N HIS A 174 -10.70 16.55 -0.92
CA HIS A 174 -12.16 16.63 -0.78
C HIS A 174 -12.64 17.48 0.40
N ASN A 175 -11.72 18.08 1.16
CA ASN A 175 -12.06 19.07 2.17
C ASN A 175 -12.34 20.42 1.50
N ASP A 176 -13.49 21.04 1.76
CA ASP A 176 -13.77 22.40 1.31
C ASP A 176 -12.83 23.40 2.02
N PRO A 177 -11.98 24.17 1.28
CA PRO A 177 -11.02 25.08 1.91
C PRO A 177 -11.68 26.17 2.77
N ASP A 178 -12.91 26.58 2.42
CA ASP A 178 -13.61 27.67 3.10
C ASP A 178 -14.48 27.15 4.24
N GLY A 179 -15.43 26.26 3.94
CA GLY A 179 -16.38 25.72 4.91
C GLY A 179 -15.86 24.53 5.73
N ARG A 180 -14.71 23.94 5.36
CA ARG A 180 -14.10 22.76 5.99
C ARG A 180 -14.99 21.51 6.01
N GLY A 181 -16.09 21.51 5.26
CA GLY A 181 -16.94 20.35 5.04
C GLY A 181 -16.29 19.34 4.10
N CYS A 182 -16.76 18.08 4.15
CA CYS A 182 -16.36 17.06 3.18
C CYS A 182 -17.29 17.13 1.95
N THR A 183 -16.73 17.45 0.78
CA THR A 183 -17.51 17.59 -0.47
C THR A 183 -18.00 16.24 -1.02
N VAL A 184 -17.43 15.14 -0.54
CA VAL A 184 -17.77 13.76 -0.91
C VAL A 184 -18.33 12.96 0.26
N HIS A 185 -19.05 13.63 1.20
CA HIS A 185 -19.51 13.01 2.46
C HIS A 185 -20.24 11.66 2.27
N SER A 186 -21.07 11.54 1.23
CA SER A 186 -21.83 10.32 0.91
C SER A 186 -20.98 9.19 0.30
N PHE A 187 -19.79 9.51 -0.22
CA PHE A 187 -18.83 8.58 -0.82
C PHE A 187 -17.61 8.33 0.07
N ARG A 188 -17.62 8.84 1.30
CA ARG A 188 -16.51 8.69 2.26
C ARG A 188 -16.00 7.25 2.31
N PRO A 189 -14.67 7.06 2.28
CA PRO A 189 -14.04 5.76 2.51
C PRO A 189 -14.48 5.14 3.82
N ARG A 190 -14.34 3.81 3.91
CA ARG A 190 -14.65 3.05 5.13
C ARG A 190 -13.95 3.64 6.34
N VAL A 191 -12.65 3.94 6.23
CA VAL A 191 -11.85 4.54 7.30
C VAL A 191 -12.51 5.83 7.82
N CYS A 192 -12.95 6.73 6.93
CA CYS A 192 -13.66 7.95 7.33
C CYS A 192 -15.05 7.70 7.93
N ARG A 193 -15.73 6.62 7.54
CA ARG A 193 -17.04 6.24 8.09
C ARG A 193 -16.92 5.71 9.50
N SER A 194 -15.99 4.79 9.74
CA SER A 194 -15.77 4.19 11.05
C SER A 194 -15.02 5.10 12.03
N TYR A 195 -14.45 6.21 11.55
CA TYR A 195 -13.59 7.05 12.36
C TYR A 195 -14.37 7.83 13.43
N ASP A 196 -13.99 7.63 14.68
CA ASP A 196 -14.50 8.37 15.83
C ASP A 196 -13.41 9.29 16.40
N CYS A 197 -13.62 10.60 16.27
CA CYS A 197 -12.62 11.58 16.70
C CYS A 197 -12.59 11.80 18.21
N ARG A 198 -13.61 11.37 18.97
CA ARG A 198 -13.77 11.72 20.40
C ARG A 198 -12.58 11.31 21.27
N GLY A 199 -11.97 10.17 20.95
CA GLY A 199 -10.78 9.65 21.64
C GLY A 199 -9.44 10.08 21.01
N ASP A 200 -9.45 10.76 19.86
CA ASP A 200 -8.24 11.04 19.11
C ASP A 200 -7.54 12.31 19.61
N LYS A 201 -6.39 12.12 20.26
CA LYS A 201 -5.57 13.22 20.81
C LYS A 201 -4.94 14.14 19.77
N ARG A 202 -4.93 13.73 18.50
CA ARG A 202 -4.54 14.60 17.36
C ARG A 202 -5.63 15.63 17.05
N VAL A 203 -6.88 15.35 17.46
CA VAL A 203 -8.06 16.21 17.25
C VAL A 203 -8.44 16.96 18.51
N TRP A 204 -8.52 16.29 19.65
CA TRP A 204 -9.02 16.86 20.92
C TRP A 204 -8.06 16.63 22.08
N ILE A 205 -7.80 17.67 22.87
CA ILE A 205 -7.21 17.50 24.21
C ILE A 205 -8.30 16.92 25.12
N ASP A 206 -9.46 17.58 25.10
CA ASP A 206 -10.66 17.25 25.85
C ASP A 206 -11.89 17.49 24.95
N TYR A 207 -12.54 16.39 24.56
CA TYR A 207 -13.72 16.43 23.69
C TYR A 207 -14.95 17.00 24.41
N ASP A 208 -15.14 16.65 25.68
CA ASP A 208 -16.32 17.04 26.45
C ASP A 208 -16.34 18.54 26.74
N GLN A 209 -15.16 19.12 26.98
CA GLN A 209 -14.98 20.57 27.12
C GLN A 209 -14.81 21.29 25.77
N ARG A 210 -14.89 20.57 24.65
CA ARG A 210 -14.70 21.10 23.28
C ARG A 210 -13.36 21.82 23.09
N ILE A 211 -12.29 21.33 23.72
CA ILE A 211 -10.94 21.87 23.64
C ILE A 211 -10.15 21.11 22.56
N PRO A 212 -9.98 21.68 21.35
CA PRO A 212 -9.22 21.02 20.29
C PRO A 212 -7.73 20.94 20.63
N ALA A 213 -7.04 19.96 20.07
CA ALA A 213 -5.58 19.91 20.06
C ALA A 213 -4.99 21.19 19.41
N PRO A 214 -3.74 21.59 19.72
CA PRO A 214 -3.11 22.72 19.03
C PRO A 214 -2.99 22.47 17.52
N LEU A 215 -3.16 23.50 16.69
CA LEU A 215 -2.95 23.39 15.23
C LEU A 215 -1.45 23.42 14.96
N VAL A 216 -0.82 22.25 14.90
CA VAL A 216 0.57 22.17 14.45
C VAL A 216 0.59 22.07 12.93
N ARG A 217 0.83 23.19 12.24
CA ARG A 217 0.99 23.20 10.78
C ARG A 217 2.26 22.43 10.41
N GLY A 218 2.13 21.45 9.51
CA GLY A 218 3.27 20.73 8.95
C GLY A 218 3.79 19.55 9.77
N GLN A 219 3.19 19.24 10.93
CA GLN A 219 3.47 17.99 11.66
C GLN A 219 2.27 17.06 11.60
N ILE A 220 1.95 16.63 10.38
CA ILE A 220 1.57 15.23 10.20
C ILE A 220 2.75 14.63 9.44
N GLU A 221 3.93 14.71 10.05
CA GLU A 221 4.85 13.60 9.89
C GLU A 221 4.00 12.39 10.23
N THR A 222 3.77 11.55 9.22
CA THR A 222 3.43 10.16 9.44
C THR A 222 4.14 9.74 10.70
N THR A 223 3.42 9.51 11.79
CA THR A 223 3.97 8.77 12.93
C THR A 223 4.18 7.36 12.38
N VAL A 224 5.21 7.21 11.56
CA VAL A 224 6.05 6.03 11.54
C VAL A 224 6.49 5.97 12.98
N ASP A 225 5.96 5.01 13.72
CA ASP A 225 6.34 4.82 15.12
C ASP A 225 7.86 4.96 15.24
N PRO A 226 8.37 5.78 16.17
CA PRO A 226 9.81 5.94 16.37
C PRO A 226 10.47 4.69 16.95
N GLU A 227 9.65 3.71 17.36
CA GLU A 227 10.12 2.38 17.68
C GLU A 227 10.40 1.64 16.36
N PRO A 228 11.64 1.17 16.12
CA PRO A 228 11.92 0.27 15.02
C PRO A 228 11.10 -1.01 15.26
N ARG A 229 9.85 -1.04 14.75
CA ARG A 229 9.06 -2.27 14.72
C ARG A 229 9.94 -3.29 14.02
N GLU A 230 10.18 -4.39 14.72
CA GLU A 230 10.98 -5.50 14.24
C GLU A 230 10.55 -5.82 12.81
N PHE A 231 11.50 -5.76 11.88
CA PHE A 231 11.25 -5.78 10.45
C PHE A 231 10.85 -7.21 10.05
N ASP A 232 9.58 -7.56 10.22
CA ASP A 232 9.07 -8.85 9.80
C ASP A 232 8.85 -8.88 8.27
N LEU A 233 9.87 -9.36 7.58
CA LEU A 233 9.85 -9.61 6.15
C LEU A 233 8.69 -10.52 5.71
N VAL A 234 8.29 -11.48 6.56
CA VAL A 234 7.21 -12.42 6.28
C VAL A 234 5.86 -11.72 6.37
N GLU A 235 5.63 -10.94 7.42
CA GLU A 235 4.39 -10.15 7.55
C GLU A 235 4.23 -9.17 6.37
N ARG A 236 5.31 -8.48 5.98
CA ARG A 236 5.30 -7.59 4.81
C ARG A 236 5.04 -8.33 3.51
N ALA A 237 5.68 -9.49 3.30
CA ALA A 237 5.42 -10.32 2.14
C ALA A 237 3.95 -10.78 2.08
N ARG A 238 3.36 -11.16 3.22
CA ARG A 238 1.93 -11.50 3.33
C ARG A 238 1.02 -10.30 3.04
N ALA A 239 1.34 -9.12 3.56
CA ALA A 239 0.59 -7.89 3.30
C ALA A 239 0.62 -7.54 1.79
N ARG A 240 1.80 -7.62 1.15
CA ARG A 240 1.94 -7.42 -0.31
C ARG A 240 1.16 -8.45 -1.11
N SER A 241 1.24 -9.72 -0.74
CA SER A 241 0.51 -10.81 -1.41
C SER A 241 -1.01 -10.62 -1.30
N THR A 242 -1.49 -10.19 -0.13
CA THR A 242 -2.91 -9.85 0.08
C THR A 242 -3.35 -8.66 -0.78
N ALA A 243 -2.57 -7.57 -0.82
CA ALA A 243 -2.81 -6.42 -1.70
C ALA A 243 -2.90 -6.85 -3.16
N PHE A 244 -1.90 -7.58 -3.64
CA PHE A 244 -1.82 -8.07 -5.01
C PHE A 244 -3.04 -8.91 -5.36
N SER A 245 -3.38 -9.91 -4.52
CA SER A 245 -4.51 -10.81 -4.78
C SER A 245 -5.84 -10.06 -4.86
N ARG A 246 -6.10 -9.12 -3.94
CA ARG A 246 -7.35 -8.33 -3.94
C ARG A 246 -7.45 -7.40 -5.14
N GLU A 247 -6.36 -6.73 -5.47
CA GLU A 247 -6.32 -5.83 -6.63
C GLU A 247 -6.45 -6.59 -7.94
N VAL A 248 -5.80 -7.76 -8.10
CA VAL A 248 -5.97 -8.60 -9.31
C VAL A 248 -7.44 -8.99 -9.50
N ILE A 249 -8.13 -9.39 -8.42
CA ILE A 249 -9.56 -9.71 -8.48
C ILE A 249 -10.40 -8.47 -8.84
N SER A 250 -10.19 -7.34 -8.14
CA SER A 250 -10.92 -6.08 -8.39
C SER A 250 -10.69 -5.53 -9.80
N ILE A 251 -9.45 -5.59 -10.29
CA ILE A 251 -9.11 -5.25 -11.68
C ILE A 251 -9.81 -6.21 -12.63
N GLY A 252 -9.70 -7.53 -12.44
CA GLY A 252 -10.40 -8.50 -13.27
C GLY A 252 -11.92 -8.24 -13.38
N GLU A 253 -12.57 -7.93 -12.26
CA GLU A 253 -13.99 -7.57 -12.23
C GLU A 253 -14.28 -6.22 -12.92
N SER A 254 -13.49 -5.18 -12.64
CA SER A 254 -13.70 -3.83 -13.18
C SER A 254 -13.41 -3.71 -14.68
N TYR A 255 -12.59 -4.60 -15.24
CA TYR A 255 -12.34 -4.69 -16.68
C TYR A 255 -13.43 -5.49 -17.41
N ALA A 256 -14.15 -6.38 -16.71
CA ALA A 256 -15.32 -7.06 -17.26
C ALA A 256 -16.56 -6.12 -17.36
N GLU A 257 -16.62 -5.06 -16.56
CA GLU A 257 -17.71 -4.08 -16.56
C GLU A 257 -17.31 -2.74 -17.23
N PRO A 258 -17.96 -2.31 -18.33
CA PRO A 258 -17.56 -1.12 -19.08
C PRO A 258 -17.88 0.22 -18.36
N ALA A 259 -18.62 0.20 -17.24
CA ALA A 259 -19.02 1.39 -16.51
C ALA A 259 -18.51 1.35 -15.05
N PRO A 260 -18.08 2.49 -14.46
CA PRO A 260 -17.70 2.55 -13.06
C PRO A 260 -18.89 2.12 -12.18
N ARG A 261 -18.61 1.32 -11.15
CA ARG A 261 -19.62 0.93 -10.15
C ARG A 261 -20.16 2.21 -9.52
N LYS A 262 -21.42 2.53 -9.81
CA LYS A 262 -22.06 3.73 -9.27
C LYS A 262 -22.40 3.47 -7.80
N GLY A 263 -21.70 4.15 -6.90
CA GLY A 263 -22.14 4.27 -5.51
C GLY A 263 -23.57 4.85 -5.43
N PRO A 264 -24.23 4.74 -4.26
CA PRO A 264 -25.58 5.25 -4.05
C PRO A 264 -25.67 6.71 -4.49
N LYS A 265 -26.75 7.06 -5.22
CA LYS A 265 -27.01 8.44 -5.64
C LYS A 265 -27.04 9.33 -4.39
N PRO A 266 -26.40 10.51 -4.42
CA PRO A 266 -26.46 11.43 -3.29
C PRO A 266 -27.93 11.78 -3.02
N SER A 267 -28.39 11.52 -1.79
CA SER A 267 -29.64 12.12 -1.30
C SER A 267 -29.40 13.62 -1.23
N ARG A 268 -30.15 14.37 -2.04
CA ARG A 268 -30.19 15.83 -1.95
C ARG A 268 -30.79 16.27 -0.63
#